data_AF-A0A7G6WJ14-F1
#
_entry.id   AF-A0A7G6WJ14-F1
#
_cell.length_a   1.000
_cell.length_b   1.000
_cell.length_c   1.000
_cell.angle_alpha   90.00
_cell.angle_beta   90.00
_cell.angle_gamma   90.00
#
_symmetry.space_group_name_H-M   'P 1'
#
loop_
_entity.id
_entity.type
_entity.pdbx_description
1 polymer ?
#
loop_
_entity_poly.entity_id
_entity_poly.type
_entity_poly.pdbx_seq_one_letter_code
_entity_poly.pdbx_strand_id
1 'polypeptide(L)'
;MNDNSPTPAKRTEPQPDPDLDTSSDTDEPAFAWLNESGSGTPEASPAGSSGSVQGGVNQPESRAGRKAAEAAVEPPAVVPSVEESLRKEPSAQGATRNGAHFSEPLPTSALQVRPPQEEVERRNAERESAANAKPVAPRIWQVLLALFYPVILLVLAVRAVTSPLFLWVEYNRPGFPGDGYGFSTDDRMTYGSYAVDYLSNWAGPRYLGDLVNRSGGDLFKDGEVSHMADVKIVILSAFGGGALLIVLSLVAIAYLRRRSTGGVRRGLFAGSIVALAIILSLGALAVLGWQQFFTEFHRIFFASGSWTFALEDTLIRLFPGQFWIDAGTVIAALVLLAALVTLILTWPTRRRRGLAKDDQDAAEVQP
;
A
#
# COMPACT_ATOMS: atom_id res chain seq x y z
N MET A 1 -56.01 -46.78 15.36
CA MET A 1 -54.79 -47.06 16.13
C MET A 1 -54.57 -45.89 17.08
N ASN A 2 -54.41 -46.18 18.37
CA ASN A 2 -54.20 -45.18 19.43
C ASN A 2 -52.71 -44.83 19.51
N ASP A 3 -52.39 -43.53 19.54
CA ASP A 3 -51.06 -43.02 19.87
C ASP A 3 -50.79 -43.16 21.36
N ASN A 4 -49.74 -43.90 21.71
CA ASN A 4 -49.16 -43.93 23.05
C ASN A 4 -47.64 -44.10 22.91
N SER A 5 -46.88 -43.04 23.16
CA SER A 5 -45.45 -43.11 23.46
C SER A 5 -45.13 -42.09 24.56
N PRO A 6 -44.35 -42.45 25.60
CA PRO A 6 -44.29 -41.69 26.85
C PRO A 6 -43.28 -40.53 26.80
N THR A 7 -43.65 -39.44 27.45
CA THR A 7 -42.80 -38.27 27.74
C THR A 7 -41.60 -38.65 28.63
N PRO A 8 -40.36 -38.21 28.34
CA PRO A 8 -39.22 -38.46 29.23
C PRO A 8 -39.32 -37.64 30.53
N ALA A 9 -38.98 -38.27 31.65
CA ALA A 9 -39.01 -37.69 32.99
C ALA A 9 -38.03 -36.52 33.17
N LYS A 10 -38.50 -35.48 33.87
CA LYS A 10 -37.72 -34.32 34.33
C LYS A 10 -36.67 -34.78 35.34
N ARG A 11 -35.38 -34.51 35.08
CA ARG A 11 -34.27 -34.82 35.99
C ARG A 11 -34.25 -33.81 37.15
N THR A 12 -34.20 -34.28 38.40
CA THR A 12 -34.34 -33.48 39.63
C THR A 12 -33.06 -33.43 40.47
N GLU A 13 -31.88 -33.34 39.84
CA GLU A 13 -30.62 -33.16 40.57
C GLU A 13 -29.72 -32.12 39.86
N PRO A 14 -29.12 -31.15 40.59
CA PRO A 14 -28.16 -30.23 40.03
C PRO A 14 -26.82 -30.92 39.79
N GLN A 15 -26.25 -30.74 38.61
CA GLN A 15 -24.91 -31.20 38.23
C GLN A 15 -23.87 -30.35 38.96
N PRO A 16 -22.79 -30.92 39.55
CA PRO A 16 -21.73 -30.14 40.18
C PRO A 16 -20.94 -29.36 39.12
N ASP A 17 -20.61 -28.10 39.44
CA ASP A 17 -19.84 -27.22 38.57
C ASP A 17 -18.45 -27.82 38.27
N PRO A 18 -17.95 -27.75 37.03
CA PRO A 18 -16.60 -28.16 36.72
C PRO A 18 -15.59 -27.16 37.32
N ASP A 19 -14.58 -27.67 38.02
CA ASP A 19 -13.46 -26.89 38.53
C ASP A 19 -12.81 -26.10 37.38
N LEU A 20 -12.96 -24.78 37.41
CA LEU A 20 -12.31 -23.86 36.48
C LEU A 20 -10.84 -23.72 36.88
N ASP A 21 -9.95 -24.19 36.01
CA ASP A 21 -8.52 -23.95 36.10
C ASP A 21 -8.26 -22.44 36.05
N THR A 22 -7.67 -21.89 37.11
CA THR A 22 -7.35 -20.46 37.25
C THR A 22 -5.92 -20.14 36.81
N SER A 23 -5.28 -20.98 36.00
CA SER A 23 -3.97 -20.65 35.44
C SER A 23 -4.08 -19.43 34.54
N SER A 24 -3.36 -18.36 34.89
CA SER A 24 -3.24 -17.13 34.11
C SER A 24 -2.89 -17.39 32.65
N ASP A 25 -3.67 -16.80 31.74
CA ASP A 25 -3.35 -16.69 30.30
C ASP A 25 -1.89 -16.25 30.14
N THR A 26 -1.08 -17.15 29.60
CA THR A 26 0.33 -16.85 29.33
C THR A 26 0.40 -16.24 27.94
N ASP A 27 1.01 -15.06 27.82
CA ASP A 27 1.29 -14.32 26.57
C ASP A 27 2.30 -15.07 25.66
N GLU A 28 2.04 -16.33 25.32
CA GLU A 28 2.85 -17.05 24.35
C GLU A 28 2.42 -16.71 22.91
N PRO A 29 3.36 -16.38 22.02
CA PRO A 29 3.05 -16.15 20.62
C PRO A 29 2.56 -17.45 19.97
N ALA A 30 1.54 -17.34 19.12
CA ALA A 30 1.12 -18.43 18.26
C ALA A 30 2.32 -19.03 17.49
N PHE A 31 2.32 -20.36 17.34
CA PHE A 31 3.33 -21.19 16.65
C PHE A 31 4.59 -21.60 17.43
N ALA A 32 4.66 -21.41 18.75
CA ALA A 32 5.74 -21.95 19.58
C ALA A 32 5.90 -23.49 19.47
N TRP A 33 4.79 -24.20 19.29
CA TRP A 33 4.71 -25.67 19.15
C TRP A 33 5.34 -26.23 17.86
N LEU A 34 5.69 -25.40 16.88
CA LEU A 34 6.37 -25.87 15.66
C LEU A 34 7.85 -26.23 15.92
N ASN A 35 8.40 -25.85 17.08
CA ASN A 35 9.77 -26.15 17.48
C ASN A 35 9.93 -27.55 18.10
N GLU A 36 8.85 -28.16 18.61
CA GLU A 36 8.92 -29.50 19.22
C GLU A 36 8.79 -30.58 18.16
N SER A 37 9.88 -30.77 17.42
CA SER A 37 10.11 -32.01 16.67
C SER A 37 10.67 -33.08 17.62
N GLY A 38 9.76 -33.91 18.13
CA GLY A 38 9.99 -35.31 18.52
C GLY A 38 11.20 -35.66 19.39
N SER A 39 10.99 -35.77 20.70
CA SER A 39 11.40 -36.94 21.50
C SER A 39 10.76 -36.88 22.88
N GLY A 40 10.01 -37.93 23.24
CA GLY A 40 9.38 -38.01 24.56
C GLY A 40 10.38 -38.34 25.66
N THR A 41 10.10 -37.87 26.88
CA THR A 41 10.01 -38.59 28.17
C THR A 41 9.78 -37.54 29.28
N PRO A 42 8.90 -37.76 30.28
CA PRO A 42 8.58 -36.75 31.28
C PRO A 42 9.55 -36.79 32.46
N GLU A 43 10.04 -35.63 32.92
CA GLU A 43 10.78 -35.56 34.18
C GLU A 43 10.43 -34.31 35.02
N ALA A 44 9.79 -34.63 36.15
CA ALA A 44 9.78 -34.01 37.49
C ALA A 44 10.14 -32.53 37.73
N SER A 45 9.26 -31.88 38.50
CA SER A 45 9.50 -30.69 39.33
C SER A 45 10.74 -30.81 40.23
N PRO A 46 11.27 -29.68 40.71
CA PRO A 46 10.98 -29.34 42.10
C PRO A 46 10.72 -27.86 42.40
N ALA A 47 10.13 -27.66 43.58
CA ALA A 47 9.74 -26.40 44.20
C ALA A 47 10.89 -25.62 44.86
N GLY A 48 10.65 -24.33 45.14
CA GLY A 48 11.40 -23.50 46.11
C GLY A 48 11.40 -22.01 45.74
N SER A 49 10.47 -21.19 46.24
CA SER A 49 10.56 -20.43 47.51
C SER A 49 11.01 -18.96 47.37
N SER A 50 10.03 -18.07 47.56
CA SER A 50 10.08 -16.87 48.44
C SER A 50 10.79 -15.57 48.01
N GLY A 51 9.98 -14.56 47.65
CA GLY A 51 9.76 -13.40 48.52
C GLY A 51 10.50 -12.08 48.21
N SER A 52 9.75 -11.05 47.79
CA SER A 52 9.74 -9.73 48.47
C SER A 52 8.63 -8.82 47.91
N VAL A 53 7.78 -8.33 48.80
CA VAL A 53 6.71 -7.35 48.59
C VAL A 53 7.22 -5.94 48.91
N GLN A 54 6.94 -4.98 48.02
CA GLN A 54 6.69 -3.55 48.26
C GLN A 54 6.10 -3.04 46.92
N GLY A 55 4.89 -2.48 46.79
CA GLY A 55 4.20 -1.52 47.64
C GLY A 55 4.27 -0.16 46.96
N GLY A 56 3.34 0.18 46.07
CA GLY A 56 3.29 1.49 45.41
C GLY A 56 2.13 1.62 44.44
N VAL A 57 1.26 2.60 44.71
CA VAL A 57 -0.09 2.80 44.16
C VAL A 57 -0.11 3.99 43.19
N ASN A 58 -1.00 3.93 42.20
CA ASN A 58 -1.56 5.00 41.32
C ASN A 58 -0.88 5.39 39.98
N GLN A 59 -1.63 5.07 38.91
CA GLN A 59 -1.72 5.70 37.57
C GLN A 59 -2.18 7.19 37.62
N PRO A 60 -2.36 7.91 36.48
CA PRO A 60 -1.65 7.88 35.19
C PRO A 60 -1.30 9.32 34.72
N GLU A 61 -0.33 9.50 33.81
CA GLU A 61 -0.20 10.79 33.10
C GLU A 61 -0.05 10.67 31.58
N SER A 62 -0.78 11.59 30.96
CA SER A 62 -1.04 11.80 29.55
C SER A 62 -0.01 12.76 28.94
N ARG A 63 0.43 12.43 27.72
CA ARG A 63 0.58 13.32 26.55
C ARG A 63 0.87 14.80 26.80
N ALA A 64 2.09 15.23 26.40
CA ALA A 64 2.35 16.28 25.38
C ALA A 64 3.68 16.98 25.66
N GLY A 65 4.66 16.79 24.77
CA GLY A 65 5.95 17.47 24.82
C GLY A 65 6.14 18.45 23.67
N ARG A 66 6.47 19.69 24.04
CA ARG A 66 7.23 20.73 23.29
C ARG A 66 6.50 21.33 22.07
N LYS A 67 6.63 22.61 21.73
CA LYS A 67 7.71 23.58 21.94
C LYS A 67 7.15 24.99 21.75
N ALA A 68 7.65 25.93 22.55
CA ALA A 68 7.28 27.33 22.62
C ALA A 68 7.50 28.12 21.32
N ALA A 69 6.63 29.11 21.10
CA ALA A 69 6.68 30.13 20.07
C ALA A 69 7.07 31.49 20.69
N GLU A 70 7.99 32.17 20.03
CA GLU A 70 8.48 33.53 20.26
C GLU A 70 9.02 33.97 18.88
N ALA A 71 8.82 35.14 18.30
CA ALA A 71 8.02 36.34 18.54
C ALA A 71 7.94 37.08 17.18
N ALA A 72 6.93 37.93 16.98
CA ALA A 72 7.08 39.31 16.51
C ALA A 72 5.76 39.87 15.96
N VAL A 73 5.40 41.02 16.49
CA VAL A 73 4.21 41.84 16.34
C VAL A 73 4.50 42.94 15.32
N GLU A 74 3.57 43.22 14.39
CA GLU A 74 2.96 44.56 14.14
C GLU A 74 2.06 44.58 12.87
N PRO A 75 1.10 45.54 12.75
CA PRO A 75 -0.19 45.34 12.08
C PRO A 75 -0.41 46.27 10.85
N PRO A 76 -1.65 46.58 10.37
CA PRO A 76 -2.03 46.38 8.97
C PRO A 76 -2.05 47.67 8.11
N ALA A 77 -1.86 47.53 6.80
CA ALA A 77 -2.00 48.63 5.85
C ALA A 77 -3.37 48.60 5.14
N VAL A 78 -4.07 49.74 5.22
CA VAL A 78 -5.30 50.09 4.51
C VAL A 78 -4.93 50.97 3.31
N VAL A 79 -5.51 50.67 2.14
CA VAL A 79 -5.56 51.48 0.91
C VAL A 79 -6.34 52.79 1.13
N PRO A 80 -6.00 53.95 0.51
CA PRO A 80 -6.57 54.23 -0.81
C PRO A 80 -5.78 55.19 -1.76
N SER A 81 -6.14 55.07 -3.03
CA SER A 81 -6.44 56.10 -4.04
C SER A 81 -5.40 57.17 -4.49
N VAL A 82 -5.05 57.04 -5.77
CA VAL A 82 -5.14 58.01 -6.89
C VAL A 82 -4.61 59.45 -6.71
N GLU A 83 -3.89 59.85 -7.77
CA GLU A 83 -3.70 61.21 -8.29
C GLU A 83 -2.57 62.10 -7.73
N GLU A 84 -1.80 62.55 -8.72
CA GLU A 84 -1.45 63.96 -8.90
C GLU A 84 -0.14 64.46 -8.27
N SER A 85 0.65 65.03 -9.19
CA SER A 85 1.45 66.25 -9.01
C SER A 85 2.89 66.13 -8.50
N LEU A 86 3.78 66.35 -9.47
CA LEU A 86 4.64 67.54 -9.57
C LEU A 86 5.81 67.73 -8.58
N ARG A 87 6.96 68.00 -9.23
CA ARG A 87 8.14 68.76 -8.77
C ARG A 87 9.09 67.89 -7.92
N LYS A 88 10.39 67.83 -8.21
CA LYS A 88 11.29 69.00 -8.31
C LYS A 88 12.67 68.53 -8.84
N GLU A 89 13.11 69.12 -9.94
CA GLU A 89 14.52 69.19 -10.34
C GLU A 89 15.33 70.08 -9.39
N PRO A 90 16.66 69.93 -9.35
CA PRO A 90 17.56 71.01 -8.95
C PRO A 90 18.45 71.43 -10.12
N SER A 91 18.42 72.71 -10.51
CA SER A 91 19.65 73.51 -10.59
C SER A 91 19.34 74.99 -10.81
N ALA A 92 20.22 75.83 -10.28
CA ALA A 92 20.20 77.27 -10.36
C ALA A 92 21.08 77.79 -11.50
N GLN A 93 20.61 78.89 -12.10
CA GLN A 93 21.34 80.03 -12.67
C GLN A 93 22.32 79.84 -13.84
N GLY A 94 21.99 80.51 -14.95
CA GLY A 94 22.94 80.91 -15.99
C GLY A 94 22.25 81.42 -17.24
N ALA A 95 22.35 82.72 -17.50
CA ALA A 95 21.76 83.40 -18.66
C ALA A 95 22.29 82.89 -20.00
N THR A 96 21.45 82.85 -21.04
CA THR A 96 21.57 83.68 -22.27
C THR A 96 20.59 83.26 -23.38
N ARG A 97 20.31 84.27 -24.21
CA ARG A 97 19.42 84.39 -25.36
C ARG A 97 19.40 83.28 -26.42
N ASN A 98 18.26 83.28 -27.12
CA ASN A 98 18.00 82.93 -28.52
C ASN A 98 17.63 81.49 -28.86
N GLY A 99 16.34 81.34 -29.23
CA GLY A 99 15.87 80.62 -30.40
C GLY A 99 16.29 79.15 -30.53
N ALA A 100 15.45 78.24 -30.04
CA ALA A 100 15.40 76.89 -30.57
C ALA A 100 13.97 76.34 -30.46
N HIS A 101 13.51 75.79 -31.57
CA HIS A 101 12.19 75.24 -31.82
C HIS A 101 11.67 74.34 -30.69
N PHE A 102 10.47 74.62 -30.18
CA PHE A 102 9.67 73.61 -29.49
C PHE A 102 9.28 72.56 -30.53
N SER A 103 9.98 71.42 -30.48
CA SER A 103 9.66 70.23 -31.25
C SER A 103 9.04 69.25 -30.28
N GLU A 104 7.73 69.08 -30.39
CA GLU A 104 6.99 68.04 -29.68
C GLU A 104 7.57 66.69 -30.11
N PRO A 105 8.07 65.85 -29.18
CA PRO A 105 8.55 64.54 -29.56
C PRO A 105 7.33 63.73 -29.97
N LEU A 106 7.23 63.49 -31.28
CA LEU A 106 6.25 62.58 -31.86
C LEU A 106 6.22 61.28 -31.04
N PRO A 107 5.04 60.67 -30.81
CA PRO A 107 4.86 59.47 -29.98
C PRO A 107 5.57 58.20 -30.53
N THR A 108 6.38 58.36 -31.57
CA THR A 108 7.19 57.34 -32.22
C THR A 108 8.67 57.40 -31.85
N SER A 109 9.17 58.45 -31.18
CA SER A 109 10.60 58.52 -30.78
C SER A 109 10.98 57.58 -29.63
N ALA A 110 10.00 57.11 -28.83
CA ALA A 110 10.23 56.10 -27.81
C ALA A 110 10.31 54.66 -28.37
N LEU A 111 10.03 54.46 -29.67
CA LEU A 111 10.09 53.16 -30.35
C LEU A 111 11.47 52.85 -30.98
N GLN A 112 12.46 53.74 -30.83
CA GLN A 112 13.80 53.59 -31.42
C GLN A 112 14.94 53.47 -30.39
N VAL A 113 14.63 53.40 -29.09
CA VAL A 113 15.65 53.04 -28.08
C VAL A 113 15.89 51.54 -28.19
N ARG A 114 16.95 51.18 -28.93
CA ARG A 114 17.48 49.81 -28.94
C ARG A 114 17.78 49.45 -27.47
N PRO A 115 17.15 48.40 -26.91
CA PRO A 115 17.43 47.99 -25.54
C PRO A 115 18.94 47.79 -25.36
N PRO A 116 19.50 48.13 -24.19
CA PRO A 116 20.92 47.93 -23.92
C PRO A 116 21.28 46.46 -24.20
N GLN A 117 22.45 46.24 -24.82
CA GLN A 117 22.86 44.91 -25.33
C GLN A 117 22.78 43.82 -24.24
N GLU A 118 23.13 44.18 -23.01
CA GLU A 118 23.06 43.32 -21.83
C GLU A 118 21.63 42.82 -21.52
N GLU A 119 20.60 43.64 -21.72
CA GLU A 119 19.21 43.23 -21.51
C GLU A 119 18.69 42.33 -22.64
N VAL A 120 19.17 42.54 -23.88
CA VAL A 120 18.87 41.66 -25.02
C VAL A 120 19.52 40.29 -24.84
N GLU A 121 20.78 40.27 -24.42
CA GLU A 121 21.53 39.05 -24.11
C GLU A 121 20.91 38.29 -22.95
N ARG A 122 20.53 38.97 -21.87
CA ARG A 122 19.81 38.36 -20.75
C ARG A 122 18.48 37.75 -21.20
N ARG A 123 17.67 38.48 -21.98
CA ARG A 123 16.39 37.96 -22.49
C ARG A 123 16.59 36.79 -23.46
N ASN A 124 17.66 36.80 -24.27
CA ASN A 124 18.00 35.68 -25.13
C ASN A 124 18.47 34.47 -24.32
N ALA A 125 19.30 34.66 -23.29
CA ALA A 125 19.71 33.59 -22.36
C ALA A 125 18.52 33.03 -21.55
N GLU A 126 17.56 33.88 -21.15
CA GLU A 126 16.31 33.47 -20.51
C GLU A 126 15.41 32.68 -21.49
N ARG A 127 15.34 33.08 -22.76
CA ARG A 127 14.63 32.33 -23.82
C ARG A 127 15.31 31.01 -24.16
N GLU A 128 16.63 30.98 -24.23
CA GLU A 128 17.42 29.78 -24.48
C GLU A 128 17.35 28.82 -23.30
N SER A 129 17.38 29.31 -22.06
CA SER A 129 17.19 28.48 -20.86
C SER A 129 15.76 27.95 -20.76
N ALA A 130 14.74 28.76 -21.09
CA ALA A 130 13.35 28.32 -21.17
C ALA A 130 13.11 27.31 -22.31
N ALA A 131 13.79 27.47 -23.45
CA ALA A 131 13.73 26.52 -24.57
C ALA A 131 14.51 25.21 -24.27
N ASN A 132 15.60 25.30 -23.51
CA ASN A 132 16.41 24.15 -23.08
C ASN A 132 15.86 23.43 -21.84
N ALA A 133 14.87 24.01 -21.15
CA ALA A 133 14.17 23.36 -20.04
C ALA A 133 13.40 22.14 -20.57
N LYS A 134 14.05 20.96 -20.50
CA LYS A 134 13.45 19.68 -20.89
C LYS A 134 12.10 19.54 -20.18
N PRO A 135 11.02 19.15 -20.88
CA PRO A 135 9.70 19.07 -20.25
C PRO A 135 9.77 18.04 -19.11
N VAL A 136 9.60 18.52 -17.88
CA VAL A 136 9.70 17.70 -16.66
C VAL A 136 8.46 16.80 -16.52
N ALA A 137 7.30 17.24 -17.04
CA ALA A 137 6.03 16.52 -16.93
C ALA A 137 6.07 15.07 -17.48
N PRO A 138 6.60 14.78 -18.69
CA PRO A 138 6.78 13.40 -19.14
C PRO A 138 7.64 12.53 -18.22
N ARG A 139 8.63 13.11 -17.53
CA ARG A 139 9.47 12.37 -16.58
C ARG A 139 8.72 12.03 -15.30
N ILE A 140 7.94 12.98 -14.77
CA ILE A 140 7.08 12.76 -13.59
C ILE A 140 6.14 11.58 -13.85
N TRP A 141 5.43 11.61 -14.97
CA TRP A 141 4.51 10.52 -15.34
C TRP A 141 5.22 9.18 -15.60
N GLN A 142 6.47 9.17 -16.05
CA GLN A 142 7.29 7.95 -16.14
C GLN A 142 7.61 7.37 -14.77
N VAL A 143 8.00 8.22 -13.81
CA VAL A 143 8.30 7.82 -12.43
C VAL A 143 7.03 7.31 -11.73
N LEU A 144 5.90 8.02 -11.88
CA LEU A 144 4.62 7.59 -11.35
C LEU A 144 4.22 6.22 -11.91
N LEU A 145 4.34 6.02 -13.23
CA LEU A 145 4.05 4.72 -13.85
C LEU A 145 4.98 3.62 -13.31
N ALA A 146 6.26 3.92 -13.10
CA ALA A 146 7.22 2.98 -12.52
C ALA A 146 6.89 2.62 -11.06
N LEU A 147 6.36 3.56 -10.29
CA LEU A 147 5.94 3.34 -8.89
C LEU A 147 4.61 2.60 -8.78
N PHE A 148 3.64 2.91 -9.65
CA PHE A 148 2.31 2.29 -9.62
C PHE A 148 2.35 0.84 -10.08
N TYR A 149 3.17 0.54 -11.09
CA TYR A 149 3.28 -0.79 -11.68
C TYR A 149 3.49 -1.94 -10.68
N PRO A 150 4.50 -1.91 -9.77
CA PRO A 150 4.69 -2.99 -8.79
C PRO A 150 3.49 -3.16 -7.85
N VAL A 151 2.87 -2.06 -7.42
CA VAL A 151 1.69 -2.10 -6.54
C VAL A 151 0.49 -2.72 -7.26
N ILE A 152 0.27 -2.35 -8.51
CA ILE A 152 -0.80 -2.93 -9.35
C ILE A 152 -0.59 -4.44 -9.51
N LEU A 153 0.63 -4.89 -9.82
CA LEU A 153 0.92 -6.32 -9.93
C LEU A 153 0.62 -7.06 -8.63
N LEU A 154 1.02 -6.50 -7.49
CA LEU A 154 0.78 -7.10 -6.19
C LEU A 154 -0.72 -7.20 -5.89
N VAL A 155 -1.49 -6.13 -6.12
CA VAL A 155 -2.95 -6.13 -5.91
C VAL A 155 -3.65 -7.15 -6.81
N LEU A 156 -3.25 -7.25 -8.09
CA LEU A 156 -3.81 -8.24 -9.01
C LEU A 156 -3.46 -9.68 -8.60
N ALA A 157 -2.25 -9.91 -8.10
CA ALA A 157 -1.83 -11.22 -7.59
C ALA A 157 -2.59 -11.60 -6.31
N VAL A 158 -2.75 -10.67 -5.36
CA VAL A 158 -3.59 -10.87 -4.17
C VAL A 158 -5.03 -11.19 -4.58
N ARG A 159 -5.60 -10.43 -5.53
CA ARG A 159 -6.95 -10.67 -6.06
C ARG A 159 -7.11 -12.06 -6.68
N ALA A 160 -6.06 -12.61 -7.27
CA ALA A 160 -6.06 -13.93 -7.86
C ALA A 160 -6.09 -15.03 -6.79
N VAL A 161 -5.31 -14.90 -5.71
CA VAL A 161 -5.29 -15.89 -4.62
C VAL A 161 -6.49 -15.77 -3.67
N THR A 162 -7.07 -14.58 -3.50
CA THR A 162 -8.34 -14.39 -2.78
C THR A 162 -9.53 -14.68 -3.70
N SER A 163 -9.53 -15.84 -4.36
CA SER A 163 -10.59 -16.25 -5.28
C SER A 163 -11.05 -17.68 -4.99
N PRO A 164 -12.32 -18.01 -5.30
CA PRO A 164 -12.82 -19.38 -5.16
C PRO A 164 -12.01 -20.39 -5.99
N LEU A 165 -11.45 -19.97 -7.12
CA LEU A 165 -10.62 -20.83 -7.96
C LEU A 165 -9.32 -21.22 -7.25
N PHE A 166 -8.64 -20.25 -6.63
CA PHE A 166 -7.42 -20.55 -5.89
C PHE A 166 -7.71 -21.45 -4.70
N LEU A 167 -8.76 -21.18 -3.93
CA LEU A 167 -9.19 -22.03 -2.82
C LEU A 167 -9.41 -23.48 -3.28
N TRP A 168 -10.12 -23.66 -4.40
CA TRP A 168 -10.36 -24.97 -4.97
C TRP A 168 -9.07 -25.67 -5.39
N VAL A 169 -8.17 -24.98 -6.10
CA VAL A 169 -6.86 -25.54 -6.49
C VAL A 169 -6.07 -25.96 -5.27
N GLU A 170 -6.06 -25.14 -4.23
CA GLU A 170 -5.25 -25.36 -3.02
C GLU A 170 -5.75 -26.54 -2.19
N TYR A 171 -7.07 -26.73 -2.07
CA TYR A 171 -7.59 -27.91 -1.37
C TYR A 171 -7.56 -29.19 -2.20
N ASN A 172 -7.43 -29.10 -3.52
CA ASN A 172 -7.40 -30.27 -4.41
C ASN A 172 -5.98 -30.64 -4.90
N ARG A 173 -4.95 -29.86 -4.54
CA ARG A 173 -3.56 -30.22 -4.90
C ARG A 173 -3.05 -31.40 -4.06
N PRO A 174 -2.20 -32.25 -4.64
CA PRO A 174 -1.55 -33.32 -3.89
C PRO A 174 -0.72 -32.79 -2.71
N GLY A 175 -0.82 -33.45 -1.57
CA GLY A 175 0.01 -33.19 -0.39
C GLY A 175 -0.43 -32.00 0.47
N PHE A 176 -1.59 -31.39 0.21
CA PHE A 176 -2.13 -30.38 1.11
C PHE A 176 -2.54 -31.02 2.46
N PRO A 177 -2.19 -30.42 3.61
CA PRO A 177 -2.44 -31.03 4.91
C PRO A 177 -3.94 -31.16 5.21
N GLY A 178 -4.34 -32.34 5.69
CA GLY A 178 -5.68 -32.57 6.23
C GLY A 178 -5.94 -31.77 7.51
N ASP A 179 -7.20 -31.68 7.92
CA ASP A 179 -7.56 -31.09 9.20
C ASP A 179 -7.48 -32.15 10.32
N GLY A 180 -6.65 -31.89 11.32
CA GLY A 180 -6.52 -32.77 12.50
C GLY A 180 -7.74 -32.77 13.42
N TYR A 181 -8.67 -31.82 13.22
CA TYR A 181 -9.85 -31.60 14.07
C TYR A 181 -11.17 -32.04 13.40
N GLY A 182 -11.10 -32.72 12.26
CA GLY A 182 -12.24 -33.47 11.70
C GLY A 182 -13.01 -32.82 10.54
N PHE A 183 -12.59 -31.67 10.00
CA PHE A 183 -13.13 -31.19 8.73
C PHE A 183 -12.63 -32.04 7.57
N SER A 184 -13.56 -32.55 6.77
CA SER A 184 -13.23 -33.13 5.47
C SER A 184 -12.82 -32.03 4.48
N THR A 185 -12.19 -32.42 3.37
CA THR A 185 -11.90 -31.47 2.28
C THR A 185 -13.16 -30.77 1.77
N ASP A 186 -14.30 -31.46 1.73
CA ASP A 186 -15.58 -30.90 1.32
C ASP A 186 -16.12 -29.87 2.32
N ASP A 187 -15.95 -30.12 3.63
CA ASP A 187 -16.27 -29.16 4.68
C ASP A 187 -15.42 -27.90 4.53
N ARG A 188 -14.10 -28.07 4.33
CA ARG A 188 -13.19 -26.94 4.15
C ARG A 188 -13.50 -26.15 2.89
N MET A 189 -13.82 -26.83 1.79
CA MET A 189 -14.30 -26.18 0.57
C MET A 189 -15.56 -25.36 0.82
N THR A 190 -16.54 -25.92 1.53
CA THR A 190 -17.82 -25.24 1.81
C THR A 190 -17.62 -24.03 2.72
N TYR A 191 -17.03 -24.24 3.90
CA TYR A 191 -16.84 -23.20 4.91
C TYR A 191 -15.82 -22.14 4.47
N GLY A 192 -14.72 -22.57 3.84
CA GLY A 192 -13.73 -21.67 3.26
C GLY A 192 -14.30 -20.82 2.14
N SER A 193 -15.23 -21.34 1.33
CA SER A 193 -15.88 -20.56 0.27
C SER A 193 -16.71 -19.42 0.82
N TYR A 194 -17.41 -19.60 1.96
CA TYR A 194 -18.10 -18.48 2.62
C TYR A 194 -17.11 -17.40 3.07
N ALA A 195 -16.00 -17.79 3.71
CA ALA A 195 -14.98 -16.84 4.15
C ALA A 195 -14.34 -16.08 2.97
N VAL A 196 -14.02 -16.75 1.86
CA VAL A 196 -13.45 -16.11 0.66
C VAL A 196 -14.47 -15.21 -0.04
N ASP A 197 -15.73 -15.64 -0.16
CA ASP A 197 -16.81 -14.82 -0.75
C ASP A 197 -17.05 -13.54 0.07
N TYR A 198 -17.02 -13.67 1.41
CA TYR A 198 -17.18 -12.55 2.32
C TYR A 198 -16.22 -11.38 2.04
N LEU A 199 -14.99 -11.67 1.60
CA LEU A 199 -13.98 -10.64 1.31
C LEU A 199 -14.36 -9.70 0.16
N SER A 200 -15.25 -10.12 -0.75
CA SER A 200 -15.61 -9.36 -1.95
C SER A 200 -17.09 -9.00 -2.05
N ASN A 201 -17.95 -9.59 -1.22
CA ASN A 201 -19.37 -9.28 -1.21
C ASN A 201 -19.70 -8.02 -0.38
N TRP A 202 -20.96 -7.58 -0.39
CA TRP A 202 -21.43 -6.40 0.34
C TRP A 202 -22.06 -6.72 1.70
N ALA A 203 -21.98 -7.96 2.17
CA ALA A 203 -22.60 -8.37 3.42
C ALA A 203 -21.81 -7.89 4.65
N GLY A 204 -22.52 -7.65 5.76
CA GLY A 204 -21.90 -7.35 7.06
C GLY A 204 -21.39 -8.60 7.79
N PRO A 205 -20.76 -8.46 8.96
CA PRO A 205 -20.13 -9.57 9.71
C PRO A 205 -21.07 -10.74 10.02
N ARG A 206 -22.37 -10.49 10.15
CA ARG A 206 -23.42 -11.52 10.31
C ARG A 206 -23.42 -12.58 9.21
N TYR A 207 -22.89 -12.28 8.02
CA TYR A 207 -22.75 -13.28 6.96
C TYR A 207 -21.93 -14.50 7.39
N LEU A 208 -20.90 -14.29 8.22
CA LEU A 208 -20.12 -15.37 8.81
C LEU A 208 -20.62 -15.74 10.21
N GLY A 209 -21.06 -14.74 10.99
CA GLY A 209 -21.52 -14.97 12.37
C GLY A 209 -22.82 -15.76 12.49
N ASP A 210 -23.70 -15.72 11.49
CA ASP A 210 -24.95 -16.48 11.51
C ASP A 210 -24.75 -17.92 10.93
N LEU A 211 -23.52 -18.32 10.57
CA LEU A 211 -23.23 -19.68 10.09
C LEU A 211 -23.10 -20.66 11.26
N VAL A 212 -23.68 -21.84 11.10
CA VAL A 212 -23.82 -22.85 12.15
C VAL A 212 -23.14 -24.15 11.72
N ASN A 213 -22.42 -24.77 12.65
CA ASN A 213 -21.76 -26.06 12.47
C ASN A 213 -22.76 -27.23 12.53
N ARG A 214 -22.27 -28.46 12.30
CA ARG A 214 -23.13 -29.67 12.28
C ARG A 214 -23.82 -29.96 13.62
N SER A 215 -23.27 -29.48 14.74
CA SER A 215 -23.85 -29.63 16.08
C SER A 215 -24.85 -28.52 16.46
N GLY A 216 -25.07 -27.53 15.60
CA GLY A 216 -26.01 -26.44 15.88
C GLY A 216 -25.41 -25.25 16.62
N GLY A 217 -24.10 -25.24 16.89
CA GLY A 217 -23.38 -24.10 17.44
C GLY A 217 -22.73 -23.23 16.36
N ASP A 218 -22.22 -22.06 16.73
CA ASP A 218 -21.61 -21.13 15.78
C ASP A 218 -20.41 -21.78 15.05
N LEU A 219 -20.35 -21.57 13.74
CA LEU A 219 -19.26 -22.07 12.91
C LEU A 219 -18.00 -21.25 13.12
N PHE A 220 -18.13 -19.92 13.16
CA PHE A 220 -17.05 -18.98 13.45
C PHE A 220 -17.34 -18.31 14.79
N LYS A 221 -16.35 -18.25 15.68
CA LYS A 221 -16.43 -17.50 16.94
C LYS A 221 -16.47 -16.00 16.66
N ASP A 222 -17.00 -15.22 17.59
CA ASP A 222 -17.10 -13.76 17.48
C ASP A 222 -15.76 -13.08 17.14
N GLY A 223 -14.66 -13.57 17.73
CA GLY A 223 -13.31 -13.07 17.43
C GLY A 223 -12.89 -13.32 15.98
N GLU A 224 -13.21 -14.48 15.43
CA GLU A 224 -12.92 -14.84 14.03
C GLU A 224 -13.74 -14.00 13.05
N VAL A 225 -15.02 -13.76 13.38
CA VAL A 225 -15.92 -12.90 12.62
C VAL A 225 -15.43 -11.45 12.62
N SER A 226 -15.03 -10.92 13.78
CA SER A 226 -14.47 -9.58 13.90
C SER A 226 -13.18 -9.45 13.08
N HIS A 227 -12.28 -10.43 13.17
CA HIS A 227 -11.04 -10.43 12.40
C HIS A 227 -11.32 -10.45 10.89
N MET A 228 -12.24 -11.30 10.43
CA MET A 228 -12.62 -11.35 9.02
C MET A 228 -13.23 -10.02 8.53
N ALA A 229 -13.94 -9.29 9.40
CA ALA A 229 -14.42 -7.95 9.08
C ALA A 229 -13.27 -6.94 8.87
N ASP A 230 -12.24 -6.99 9.72
CA ASP A 230 -11.03 -6.17 9.54
C ASP A 230 -10.29 -6.54 8.24
N VAL A 231 -10.09 -7.84 7.99
CA VAL A 231 -9.46 -8.35 6.76
C VAL A 231 -10.23 -7.88 5.52
N LYS A 232 -11.57 -7.91 5.55
CA LYS A 232 -12.41 -7.42 4.47
C LYS A 232 -12.16 -5.94 4.18
N ILE A 233 -12.05 -5.10 5.20
CA ILE A 233 -11.75 -3.67 5.02
C ILE A 233 -10.38 -3.48 4.35
N VAL A 234 -9.35 -4.22 4.78
CA VAL A 234 -8.01 -4.17 4.18
C VAL A 234 -8.05 -4.60 2.71
N ILE A 235 -8.70 -5.72 2.40
CA ILE A 235 -8.82 -6.26 1.04
C ILE A 235 -9.58 -5.29 0.13
N LEU A 236 -10.73 -4.78 0.55
CA LEU A 236 -11.52 -3.84 -0.25
C LEU A 236 -10.78 -2.51 -0.45
N SER A 237 -10.06 -2.03 0.56
CA SER A 237 -9.22 -0.83 0.45
C SER A 237 -8.06 -1.03 -0.54
N ALA A 238 -7.40 -2.19 -0.48
CA ALA A 238 -6.33 -2.54 -1.42
C ALA A 238 -6.85 -2.65 -2.86
N PHE A 239 -8.03 -3.27 -3.07
CA PHE A 239 -8.64 -3.38 -4.39
C PHE A 239 -9.11 -2.03 -4.93
N GLY A 240 -9.73 -1.20 -4.08
CA GLY A 240 -10.12 0.17 -4.45
C GLY A 240 -8.92 1.04 -4.83
N GLY A 241 -7.87 1.00 -4.00
CA GLY A 241 -6.61 1.69 -4.28
C GLY A 241 -5.93 1.18 -5.55
N GLY A 242 -5.85 -0.12 -5.75
CA GLY A 242 -5.31 -0.73 -6.96
C GLY A 242 -6.09 -0.34 -8.23
N ALA A 243 -7.42 -0.34 -8.17
CA ALA A 243 -8.26 0.12 -9.28
C ALA A 243 -7.99 1.59 -9.63
N LEU A 244 -7.86 2.46 -8.63
CA LEU A 244 -7.46 3.86 -8.82
C LEU A 244 -6.08 3.96 -9.49
N LEU A 245 -5.08 3.22 -9.01
CA LEU A 245 -3.74 3.21 -9.60
C LEU A 245 -3.73 2.72 -11.05
N ILE A 246 -4.57 1.73 -11.39
CA ILE A 246 -4.77 1.27 -12.78
C ILE A 246 -5.30 2.43 -13.64
N VAL A 247 -6.35 3.12 -13.20
CA VAL A 247 -6.91 4.27 -13.94
C VAL A 247 -5.86 5.37 -14.13
N LEU A 248 -5.13 5.74 -13.09
CA LEU A 248 -4.05 6.73 -13.17
C LEU A 248 -2.93 6.28 -14.11
N SER A 249 -2.57 5.00 -14.10
CA SER A 249 -1.58 4.42 -15.01
C SER A 249 -2.04 4.46 -16.47
N LEU A 250 -3.33 4.21 -16.75
CA LEU A 250 -3.89 4.33 -18.10
C LEU A 250 -3.84 5.78 -18.60
N VAL A 251 -4.15 6.75 -17.74
CA VAL A 251 -4.00 8.19 -18.06
C VAL A 251 -2.53 8.54 -18.33
N ALA A 252 -1.61 8.06 -17.49
CA ALA A 252 -0.18 8.24 -17.66
C ALA A 252 0.31 7.67 -19.01
N ILE A 253 -0.15 6.47 -19.36
CA ILE A 253 0.19 5.80 -20.63
C ILE A 253 -0.35 6.59 -21.82
N ALA A 254 -1.61 7.06 -21.77
CA ALA A 254 -2.22 7.86 -22.83
C ALA A 254 -1.47 9.18 -23.04
N TYR A 255 -1.10 9.86 -21.95
CA TYR A 255 -0.32 11.08 -21.98
C TYR A 255 1.10 10.85 -22.55
N LEU A 256 1.83 9.85 -22.04
CA LEU A 256 3.19 9.51 -22.50
C LEU A 256 3.22 9.10 -23.96
N ARG A 257 2.23 8.34 -24.44
CA ARG A 257 2.14 7.95 -25.85
C ARG A 257 2.09 9.16 -26.79
N ARG A 258 1.45 10.25 -26.38
CA ARG A 258 1.34 11.49 -27.17
C ARG A 258 2.55 12.40 -27.01
N ARG A 259 3.19 12.44 -25.84
CA ARG A 259 4.21 13.45 -25.50
C ARG A 259 5.65 12.94 -25.44
N SER A 260 5.89 11.63 -25.41
CA SER A 260 7.23 11.05 -25.30
C SER A 260 7.38 9.74 -26.06
N THR A 261 8.21 9.74 -27.11
CA THR A 261 8.59 8.51 -27.82
C THR A 261 9.30 7.56 -26.84
N GLY A 262 8.73 6.37 -26.65
CA GLY A 262 9.26 5.36 -25.74
C GLY A 262 9.09 5.65 -24.24
N GLY A 263 8.42 6.73 -23.84
CA GLY A 263 8.23 7.07 -22.42
C GLY A 263 7.56 5.96 -21.60
N VAL A 264 6.50 5.37 -22.14
CA VAL A 264 5.78 4.24 -21.51
C VAL A 264 6.73 3.06 -21.27
N ARG A 265 7.55 2.71 -22.27
CA ARG A 265 8.49 1.59 -22.16
C ARG A 265 9.52 1.83 -21.06
N ARG A 266 10.08 3.04 -20.95
CA ARG A 266 11.03 3.38 -19.89
C ARG A 266 10.41 3.30 -18.50
N GLY A 267 9.18 3.81 -18.35
CA GLY A 267 8.44 3.73 -17.08
C GLY A 267 8.15 2.29 -16.67
N LEU A 268 7.61 1.47 -17.58
CA LEU A 268 7.34 0.06 -17.32
C LEU A 268 8.61 -0.77 -17.10
N PHE A 269 9.70 -0.49 -17.81
CA PHE A 269 11.00 -1.11 -17.58
C PHE A 269 11.51 -0.82 -16.17
N ALA A 270 11.54 0.45 -15.76
CA ALA A 270 11.92 0.84 -14.41
C ALA A 270 10.99 0.21 -13.34
N GLY A 271 9.68 0.24 -13.57
CA GLY A 271 8.71 -0.40 -12.70
C GLY A 271 8.90 -1.90 -12.58
N SER A 272 9.26 -2.59 -13.65
CA SER A 272 9.55 -4.03 -13.61
C SER A 272 10.80 -4.36 -12.79
N ILE A 273 11.85 -3.53 -12.85
CA ILE A 273 13.04 -3.69 -11.98
C ILE A 273 12.65 -3.50 -10.51
N VAL A 274 11.88 -2.45 -10.21
CA VAL A 274 11.39 -2.19 -8.84
C VAL A 274 10.52 -3.34 -8.34
N ALA A 275 9.61 -3.85 -9.18
CA ALA A 275 8.76 -5.00 -8.85
C ALA A 275 9.59 -6.24 -8.51
N LEU A 276 10.62 -6.54 -9.33
CA LEU A 276 11.53 -7.65 -9.09
C LEU A 276 12.30 -7.48 -7.77
N ALA A 277 12.84 -6.28 -7.52
CA ALA A 277 13.55 -6.00 -6.28
C ALA A 277 12.66 -6.18 -5.05
N ILE A 278 11.43 -5.66 -5.07
CA ILE A 278 10.45 -5.81 -3.99
C ILE A 278 10.12 -7.28 -3.77
N ILE A 279 9.70 -8.01 -4.81
CA ILE A 279 9.20 -9.38 -4.63
C ILE A 279 10.31 -10.36 -4.23
N LEU A 280 11.54 -10.17 -4.73
CA LEU A 280 12.69 -10.98 -4.30
C LEU A 280 13.07 -10.69 -2.86
N SER A 281 13.01 -9.43 -2.42
CA SER A 281 13.29 -9.05 -1.04
C SER A 281 12.24 -9.61 -0.08
N LEU A 282 10.96 -9.45 -0.39
CA LEU A 282 9.86 -10.00 0.40
C LEU A 282 9.91 -11.54 0.43
N GLY A 283 10.18 -12.18 -0.71
CA GLY A 283 10.36 -13.63 -0.80
C GLY A 283 11.53 -14.12 0.06
N ALA A 284 12.67 -13.42 0.04
CA ALA A 284 13.81 -13.77 0.89
C ALA A 284 13.47 -13.66 2.39
N LEU A 285 12.80 -12.58 2.81
CA LEU A 285 12.35 -12.42 4.21
C LEU A 285 11.38 -13.53 4.64
N ALA A 286 10.42 -13.89 3.77
CA ALA A 286 9.47 -14.96 4.03
C ALA A 286 10.14 -16.34 4.14
N VAL A 287 11.13 -16.63 3.29
CA VAL A 287 11.87 -17.91 3.30
C VAL A 287 12.78 -18.02 4.52
N LEU A 288 13.45 -16.93 4.92
CA LEU A 288 14.38 -16.93 6.05
C LEU A 288 13.67 -16.97 7.41
N GLY A 289 12.42 -16.48 7.48
CA GLY A 289 11.70 -16.37 8.75
C GLY A 289 10.21 -16.22 8.56
N TRP A 290 9.53 -17.27 8.10
CA TRP A 290 8.10 -17.27 7.83
C TRP A 290 7.25 -16.74 9.00
N GLN A 291 7.51 -17.22 10.23
CA GLN A 291 6.73 -16.85 11.40
C GLN A 291 6.85 -15.36 11.73
N GLN A 292 8.06 -14.83 11.69
CA GLN A 292 8.29 -13.40 11.92
C GLN A 292 7.68 -12.57 10.79
N PHE A 293 7.86 -12.98 9.54
CA PHE A 293 7.28 -12.32 8.38
C PHE A 293 5.75 -12.23 8.48
N PHE A 294 5.08 -13.35 8.75
CA PHE A 294 3.63 -13.41 8.89
C PHE A 294 3.15 -12.55 10.08
N THR A 295 3.85 -12.61 11.21
CA THR A 295 3.53 -11.82 12.41
C THR A 295 3.65 -10.32 12.16
N GLU A 296 4.75 -9.87 11.56
CA GLU A 296 4.96 -8.45 11.26
C GLU A 296 3.98 -7.94 10.21
N PHE A 297 3.62 -8.76 9.22
CA PHE A 297 2.54 -8.45 8.30
C PHE A 297 1.23 -8.18 9.06
N HIS A 298 0.83 -9.07 9.97
CA HIS A 298 -0.41 -8.89 10.73
C HIS A 298 -0.36 -7.65 11.65
N ARG A 299 0.77 -7.38 12.30
CA ARG A 299 0.95 -6.20 13.17
C ARG A 299 0.82 -4.86 12.45
N ILE A 300 1.12 -4.82 11.15
CA ILE A 300 0.95 -3.59 10.34
C ILE A 300 -0.54 -3.26 10.13
N PHE A 301 -1.39 -4.28 10.02
CA PHE A 301 -2.80 -4.11 9.65
C PHE A 301 -3.79 -4.28 10.80
N PHE A 302 -3.42 -5.05 11.83
CA PHE A 302 -4.34 -5.49 12.88
C PHE A 302 -3.77 -5.23 14.27
N ALA A 303 -4.67 -4.98 15.22
CA ALA A 303 -4.31 -4.78 16.62
C ALA A 303 -3.75 -6.08 17.24
N SER A 304 -2.97 -5.96 18.31
CA SER A 304 -2.47 -7.13 19.04
C SER A 304 -3.63 -7.92 19.64
N GLY A 305 -3.62 -9.24 19.49
CA GLY A 305 -4.66 -10.15 20.00
C GLY A 305 -5.90 -10.28 19.11
N SER A 306 -6.08 -9.45 18.07
CA SER A 306 -7.30 -9.49 17.23
C SER A 306 -7.23 -10.49 16.07
N TRP A 307 -6.14 -11.26 15.96
CA TRP A 307 -5.87 -12.17 14.84
C TRP A 307 -5.19 -13.48 15.27
N THR A 308 -4.99 -13.68 16.58
CA THR A 308 -4.40 -14.89 17.16
C THR A 308 -5.52 -15.80 17.65
N PHE A 309 -5.53 -17.04 17.17
CA PHE A 309 -6.60 -18.01 17.38
C PHE A 309 -6.04 -19.37 17.80
N ALA A 310 -6.87 -20.18 18.46
CA ALA A 310 -6.51 -21.54 18.83
C ALA A 310 -6.45 -22.44 17.59
N LEU A 311 -5.71 -23.56 17.68
CA LEU A 311 -5.59 -24.50 16.56
C LEU A 311 -6.90 -25.19 16.20
N GLU A 312 -7.84 -25.26 17.14
CA GLU A 312 -9.18 -25.82 16.94
C GLU A 312 -10.20 -24.80 16.39
N ASP A 313 -9.83 -23.52 16.32
CA ASP A 313 -10.67 -22.46 15.77
C ASP A 313 -10.85 -22.64 14.26
N THR A 314 -12.07 -22.40 13.78
CA THR A 314 -12.47 -22.73 12.42
C THR A 314 -11.60 -22.04 11.38
N LEU A 315 -11.25 -20.77 11.57
CA LEU A 315 -10.52 -19.94 10.63
C LEU A 315 -9.09 -20.46 10.42
N ILE A 316 -8.38 -20.85 11.49
CA ILE A 316 -7.03 -21.42 11.40
C ILE A 316 -7.07 -22.81 10.76
N ARG A 317 -8.10 -23.60 11.06
CA ARG A 317 -8.30 -24.91 10.42
C ARG A 317 -8.60 -24.80 8.92
N LEU A 318 -9.35 -23.76 8.52
CA LEU A 318 -9.61 -23.48 7.11
C LEU A 318 -8.32 -23.00 6.44
N PHE A 319 -7.67 -21.98 6.98
CA PHE A 319 -6.48 -21.34 6.37
C PHE A 319 -5.22 -21.57 7.20
N PRO A 320 -4.68 -22.82 7.25
CA PRO A 320 -3.50 -23.14 8.03
C PRO A 320 -2.26 -22.46 7.43
N GLY A 321 -1.15 -22.44 8.17
CA GLY A 321 0.10 -21.82 7.71
C GLY A 321 0.53 -22.24 6.29
N GLN A 322 0.33 -23.51 5.93
CA GLN A 322 0.62 -24.03 4.60
C GLN A 322 -0.17 -23.31 3.49
N PHE A 323 -1.47 -23.03 3.71
CA PHE A 323 -2.30 -22.27 2.75
C PHE A 323 -1.69 -20.89 2.47
N TRP A 324 -1.22 -20.21 3.52
CA TRP A 324 -0.61 -18.88 3.38
C TRP A 324 0.77 -18.91 2.73
N ILE A 325 1.58 -19.94 2.99
CA ILE A 325 2.86 -20.16 2.30
C ILE A 325 2.61 -20.36 0.80
N ASP A 326 1.64 -21.20 0.46
CA ASP A 326 1.30 -21.50 -0.94
C ASP A 326 0.70 -20.28 -1.65
N ALA A 327 -0.21 -19.54 -1.01
CA ALA A 327 -0.73 -18.27 -1.52
C ALA A 327 0.38 -17.23 -1.75
N GLY A 328 1.29 -17.08 -0.78
CA GLY A 328 2.46 -16.19 -0.89
C GLY A 328 3.38 -16.59 -2.04
N THR A 329 3.60 -17.90 -2.22
CA THR A 329 4.40 -18.45 -3.32
C THR A 329 3.76 -18.15 -4.68
N VAL A 330 2.44 -18.33 -4.82
CA VAL A 330 1.72 -18.01 -6.06
C VAL A 330 1.73 -16.51 -6.34
N ILE A 331 1.54 -15.66 -5.32
CA ILE A 331 1.69 -14.20 -5.47
C ILE A 331 3.09 -13.87 -6.00
N ALA A 332 4.13 -14.42 -5.39
CA ALA A 332 5.51 -14.19 -5.82
C ALA A 332 5.74 -14.64 -7.25
N ALA A 333 5.27 -15.84 -7.63
CA ALA A 333 5.40 -16.37 -8.97
C ALA A 333 4.68 -15.49 -10.02
N LEU A 334 3.45 -15.06 -9.76
CA LEU A 334 2.68 -14.20 -10.67
C LEU A 334 3.35 -12.84 -10.87
N VAL A 335 3.79 -12.20 -9.78
CA VAL A 335 4.47 -10.90 -9.84
C VAL A 335 5.81 -11.03 -10.57
N LEU A 336 6.62 -12.05 -10.23
CA LEU A 336 7.89 -12.34 -10.91
C LEU A 336 7.69 -12.54 -12.41
N LEU A 337 6.75 -13.39 -12.80
CA LEU A 337 6.46 -13.68 -14.21
C LEU A 337 6.02 -12.42 -14.97
N ALA A 338 5.06 -11.67 -14.43
CA ALA A 338 4.55 -10.45 -15.07
C ALA A 338 5.63 -9.37 -15.19
N ALA A 339 6.46 -9.21 -14.15
CA ALA A 339 7.58 -8.27 -14.15
C ALA A 339 8.66 -8.69 -15.15
N LEU A 340 9.05 -9.97 -15.22
CA LEU A 340 10.03 -10.47 -16.19
C LEU A 340 9.55 -10.32 -17.63
N VAL A 341 8.31 -10.71 -17.91
CA VAL A 341 7.71 -10.52 -19.25
C VAL A 341 7.73 -9.04 -19.62
N THR A 342 7.35 -8.15 -18.71
CA THR A 342 7.35 -6.71 -18.96
C THR A 342 8.76 -6.17 -19.16
N LEU A 343 9.74 -6.61 -18.36
CA LEU A 343 11.15 -6.26 -18.48
C LEU A 343 11.70 -6.65 -19.86
N ILE A 344 11.42 -7.87 -20.32
CA ILE A 344 11.85 -8.39 -21.63
C ILE A 344 11.19 -7.59 -22.76
N LEU A 345 9.87 -7.37 -22.70
CA LEU A 345 9.13 -6.63 -23.73
C LEU A 345 9.52 -5.15 -23.82
N THR A 346 9.95 -4.57 -22.70
CA THR A 346 10.38 -3.17 -22.60
C THR A 346 11.88 -2.98 -22.68
N TRP A 347 12.64 -4.07 -22.90
CA TRP A 347 14.10 -4.05 -22.95
C TRP A 347 14.62 -3.03 -23.97
N PRO A 348 15.58 -2.17 -23.58
CA PRO A 348 16.07 -1.09 -24.44
C PRO A 348 17.03 -1.63 -25.51
N THR A 349 16.47 -2.20 -26.59
CA THR A 349 17.23 -2.69 -27.75
C THR A 349 17.74 -1.56 -28.66
N ARG A 350 18.95 -1.73 -29.21
CA ARG A 350 19.66 -0.74 -30.06
C ARG A 350 18.87 -0.39 -31.34
N ARG A 351 18.20 -1.36 -31.96
CA ARG A 351 17.29 -1.17 -33.11
C ARG A 351 16.10 -0.25 -32.83
N ARG A 352 15.71 -0.08 -31.57
CA ARG A 352 14.51 0.69 -31.16
C ARG A 352 14.86 2.06 -30.56
N ARG A 353 16.14 2.40 -30.44
CA ARG A 353 16.64 3.70 -29.95
C ARG A 353 16.72 4.78 -31.06
N GLY A 354 16.31 4.48 -32.29
CA GLY A 354 16.33 5.45 -33.40
C GLY A 354 17.69 5.60 -34.10
N LEU A 355 18.72 4.86 -33.66
CA LEU A 355 20.06 4.87 -34.25
C LEU A 355 20.13 4.32 -35.68
N ALA A 356 19.04 3.74 -36.21
CA ALA A 356 18.99 3.32 -37.61
C ALA A 356 18.79 4.50 -38.59
N LYS A 357 18.50 5.71 -38.10
CA LYS A 357 18.36 6.90 -38.94
C LYS A 357 19.71 7.56 -39.24
N ASP A 358 20.64 7.54 -38.28
CA ASP A 358 22.00 8.06 -38.49
C ASP A 358 22.80 7.24 -39.51
N ASP A 359 22.58 5.92 -39.57
CA ASP A 359 23.26 5.05 -40.56
C ASP A 359 22.72 5.24 -42.00
N GLN A 360 21.48 5.73 -42.16
CA GLN A 360 20.90 6.03 -43.48
C GLN A 360 21.32 7.41 -43.98
N ASP A 361 21.31 8.42 -43.11
CA ASP A 361 21.77 9.77 -43.46
C ASP A 361 23.30 9.81 -43.70
N ALA A 362 24.09 8.96 -43.01
CA ALA A 362 25.53 8.83 -43.26
C ALA A 362 25.87 8.06 -44.55
N ALA A 363 24.95 7.24 -45.07
CA ALA A 363 25.12 6.51 -46.33
C ALA A 363 24.70 7.35 -47.55
N GLU A 364 23.82 8.34 -47.38
CA GLU A 364 23.35 9.23 -48.45
C GLU A 364 24.26 10.46 -48.67
N VAL A 365 25.22 10.71 -47.77
CA VAL A 365 26.14 11.87 -47.80
C VAL A 365 27.55 11.53 -48.32
N GLN A 366 27.79 10.30 -48.79
CA GLN A 366 29.06 9.97 -49.45
C GLN A 366 28.96 10.20 -50.97
N PRO A 367 29.74 11.14 -51.56
CA PRO A 367 29.62 11.56 -52.95
C PRO A 367 30.13 10.54 -53.98
#